data_AF-A0A930K3X0-F1
#
_entry.id   AF-A0A930K3X0-F1
#
_cell.length_a   1.000
_cell.length_b   1.000
_cell.length_c   1.000
_cell.angle_alpha   90.00
_cell.angle_beta   90.00
_cell.angle_gamma   90.00
#
_symmetry.space_group_name_H-M   'P 1'
#
loop_
_entity.id
_entity.type
_entity.pdbx_description
1 polymer ?
#
loop_
_entity_poly.entity_id
_entity_poly.type
_entity_poly.pdbx_seq_one_letter_code
_entity_poly.pdbx_strand_id
1 'polypeptide(L)'
;VLGLTAEVYKLVATKDGYYDVYEWGNDKPVGKTYLKEGDTWKIGETTNFRTRKDGTEIQNRYTKKWLDKNNLEYKRLQYSPNKSAKVPFQNSEISRIKKFEKRFGKKPAGNKCFH
;
A
#
# COMPACT_ATOMS: atom_id res chain seq x y z
N VAL A 1 0.48 25.91 -8.98
CA VAL A 1 0.40 25.07 -7.76
C VAL A 1 1.49 24.02 -7.86
N LEU A 2 2.61 24.17 -7.14
CA LEU A 2 3.72 23.20 -7.13
C LEU A 2 3.67 22.42 -5.81
N GLY A 3 2.75 21.45 -5.72
CA GLY A 3 2.63 20.54 -4.59
C GLY A 3 2.60 19.10 -5.08
N LEU A 4 3.42 18.22 -4.49
CA LEU A 4 3.32 16.79 -4.73
C LEU A 4 2.20 16.22 -3.86
N THR A 5 1.18 15.66 -4.49
CA THR A 5 0.09 14.91 -3.86
C THR A 5 0.62 13.73 -3.06
N ALA A 6 0.02 13.45 -1.91
CA ALA A 6 0.39 12.35 -1.02
C ALA A 6 -0.83 11.51 -0.63
N GLU A 7 -0.62 10.19 -0.54
CA GLU A 7 -1.66 9.23 -0.16
C GLU A 7 -1.10 8.13 0.74
N VAL A 8 -1.86 7.75 1.77
CA VAL A 8 -1.70 6.47 2.46
C VAL A 8 -2.78 5.54 1.91
N TYR A 9 -2.41 4.30 1.60
CA TYR A 9 -3.28 3.29 1.05
C TYR A 9 -3.07 1.93 1.72
N LYS A 10 -3.99 1.02 1.42
CA LYS A 10 -3.80 -0.41 1.63
C LYS A 10 -4.12 -1.19 0.36
N LEU A 11 -3.45 -2.31 0.18
CA LEU A 11 -3.83 -3.34 -0.79
C LEU A 11 -4.51 -4.46 -0.04
N VAL A 12 -5.71 -4.82 -0.47
CA VAL A 12 -6.51 -5.89 0.15
C VAL A 12 -6.70 -7.06 -0.81
N ALA A 13 -6.74 -8.27 -0.29
CA ALA A 13 -7.06 -9.46 -1.07
C ALA A 13 -8.49 -9.36 -1.63
N THR A 14 -8.67 -9.63 -2.92
CA THR A 14 -9.99 -9.64 -3.58
C THR A 14 -10.63 -11.01 -3.62
N LYS A 15 -9.92 -12.02 -3.15
CA LYS A 15 -10.41 -13.39 -2.98
C LYS A 15 -9.53 -14.13 -1.99
N ASP A 16 -10.08 -15.20 -1.47
CA ASP A 16 -9.34 -16.20 -0.71
C ASP A 16 -8.20 -16.82 -1.53
N GLY A 17 -7.01 -16.98 -0.92
CA GLY A 17 -5.90 -17.65 -1.56
C GLY A 17 -4.53 -17.36 -0.96
N TYR A 18 -3.50 -17.88 -1.62
CA TYR A 18 -2.10 -17.68 -1.22
C TYR A 18 -1.49 -16.47 -1.92
N TYR A 19 -0.94 -15.55 -1.13
CA TYR A 19 -0.29 -14.33 -1.56
C TYR A 19 1.18 -14.33 -1.20
N ASP A 20 2.00 -13.69 -2.02
CA ASP A 20 3.43 -13.59 -1.82
C ASP A 20 3.76 -12.81 -0.53
N VAL A 21 4.73 -13.33 0.23
CA VAL A 21 5.31 -12.68 1.40
C VAL A 21 6.63 -12.06 1.00
N TYR A 22 6.80 -10.79 1.32
CA TYR A 22 7.99 -10.01 1.02
C TYR A 22 8.62 -9.49 2.30
N GLU A 23 9.93 -9.64 2.41
CA GLU A 23 10.73 -9.15 3.53
C GLU A 23 11.76 -8.12 3.07
N TRP A 24 12.24 -7.29 4.01
CA TRP A 24 13.30 -6.34 3.75
C TRP A 24 14.59 -7.09 3.33
N GLY A 25 15.36 -6.49 2.42
CA GLY A 25 16.59 -7.10 1.89
C GLY A 25 16.38 -8.19 0.82
N ASN A 26 15.13 -8.54 0.49
CA ASN A 26 14.83 -9.57 -0.51
C ASN A 26 14.10 -8.99 -1.73
N ASP A 27 14.62 -9.24 -2.92
CA ASP A 27 13.98 -8.82 -4.17
C ASP A 27 12.77 -9.70 -4.52
N LYS A 28 12.91 -11.01 -4.28
CA LYS A 28 11.89 -12.03 -4.54
C LYS A 28 11.04 -12.28 -3.29
N PRO A 29 9.82 -12.83 -3.44
CA PRO A 29 9.05 -13.34 -2.31
C PRO A 29 9.85 -14.40 -1.54
N VAL A 30 9.78 -14.36 -0.23
CA VAL A 30 10.41 -15.35 0.66
C VAL A 30 9.48 -16.52 0.98
N GLY A 31 8.20 -16.41 0.60
CA GLY A 31 7.20 -17.44 0.84
C GLY A 31 5.82 -16.98 0.40
N LYS A 32 4.80 -17.74 0.85
CA LYS A 32 3.39 -17.41 0.66
C LYS A 32 2.62 -17.51 1.96
N THR A 33 1.56 -16.71 2.09
CA THR A 33 0.63 -16.80 3.21
C THR A 33 -0.80 -16.81 2.70
N TYR A 34 -1.68 -17.55 3.36
CA TYR A 34 -3.10 -17.56 3.02
C TYR A 34 -3.76 -16.29 3.56
N LEU A 35 -4.48 -15.57 2.70
CA LEU A 35 -5.31 -14.44 3.06
C LEU A 35 -6.76 -14.72 2.65
N LYS A 36 -7.70 -14.29 3.48
CA LYS A 36 -9.12 -14.25 3.12
C LYS A 36 -9.42 -13.01 2.30
N GLU A 37 -10.49 -13.05 1.53
CA GLU A 37 -11.03 -11.85 0.88
C GLU A 37 -11.22 -10.72 1.92
N GLY A 38 -10.74 -9.53 1.57
CA GLY A 38 -10.77 -8.35 2.43
C GLY A 38 -9.56 -8.19 3.36
N ASP A 39 -8.72 -9.22 3.53
CA ASP A 39 -7.52 -9.13 4.35
C ASP A 39 -6.50 -8.15 3.76
N THR A 40 -5.77 -7.47 4.64
CA THR A 40 -4.75 -6.50 4.21
C THR A 40 -3.46 -7.21 3.86
N TRP A 41 -3.07 -7.13 2.59
CA TRP A 41 -1.79 -7.62 2.12
C TRP A 41 -0.68 -6.61 2.32
N LYS A 42 -0.94 -5.32 2.06
CA LYS A 42 0.05 -4.25 2.20
C LYS A 42 -0.58 -2.96 2.72
N ILE A 43 0.17 -2.23 3.53
CA ILE A 43 -0.08 -0.82 3.84
C ILE A 43 1.08 -0.02 3.27
N GLY A 44 0.80 1.12 2.65
CA GLY A 44 1.84 1.91 2.03
C GLY A 44 1.48 3.37 1.90
N GLU A 45 2.47 4.17 1.56
CA GLU A 45 2.36 5.58 1.23
C GLU A 45 2.75 5.83 -0.24
N THR A 46 2.31 6.91 -0.86
CA THR A 46 2.83 7.30 -2.17
C THR A 46 2.68 8.78 -2.40
N THR A 47 3.67 9.34 -3.09
CA THR A 47 3.58 10.66 -3.74
C THR A 47 3.68 10.54 -5.27
N ASN A 48 3.59 9.32 -5.80
CA ASN A 48 3.71 9.05 -7.22
C ASN A 48 2.32 9.13 -7.85
N PHE A 49 1.99 10.30 -8.39
CA PHE A 49 0.72 10.62 -9.03
C PHE A 49 0.93 11.06 -10.46
N ARG A 50 -0.10 10.84 -11.28
CA ARG A 50 -0.23 11.45 -12.60
C ARG A 50 -1.58 12.13 -12.71
N THR A 51 -1.60 13.29 -13.35
CA THR A 51 -2.81 14.03 -13.68
C THR A 51 -3.30 13.59 -15.05
N ARG A 52 -4.58 13.22 -15.15
CA ARG A 52 -5.25 12.95 -16.43
C ARG A 52 -5.57 14.25 -17.17
N LYS A 53 -5.96 14.14 -18.44
CA LYS A 53 -6.38 15.30 -19.25
C LYS A 53 -7.57 16.05 -18.65
N ASP A 54 -8.42 15.35 -17.91
CA ASP A 54 -9.59 15.91 -17.20
C ASP A 54 -9.23 16.55 -15.84
N GLY A 55 -7.94 16.63 -15.48
CA GLY A 55 -7.47 17.17 -14.20
C GLY A 55 -7.50 16.18 -13.04
N THR A 56 -8.04 14.96 -13.22
CA THR A 56 -8.09 13.96 -12.14
C THR A 56 -6.71 13.41 -11.84
N GLU A 57 -6.31 13.47 -10.57
CA GLU A 57 -5.09 12.80 -10.10
C GLU A 57 -5.33 11.33 -9.77
N ILE A 58 -4.47 10.47 -10.29
CA ILE A 58 -4.46 9.04 -9.98
C ILE A 58 -3.07 8.61 -9.54
N GLN A 59 -3.01 7.74 -8.54
CA GLN A 59 -1.75 7.11 -8.13
C GLN A 59 -1.18 6.30 -9.30
N ASN A 60 0.15 6.33 -9.44
CA ASN A 60 0.90 5.63 -10.49
C ASN A 60 1.85 4.56 -9.92
N ARG A 61 1.69 4.20 -8.63
CA ARG A 61 2.50 3.19 -7.95
C ARG A 61 2.10 1.77 -8.34
N TYR A 62 0.80 1.49 -8.46
CA TYR A 62 0.28 0.20 -8.89
C TYR A 62 -0.70 0.37 -10.04
N THR A 63 -0.43 -0.31 -11.16
CA THR A 63 -1.38 -0.34 -12.27
C THR A 63 -2.55 -1.26 -11.95
N LYS A 64 -3.73 -0.98 -12.52
CA LYS A 64 -4.91 -1.87 -12.39
C LYS A 64 -4.59 -3.29 -12.87
N LYS A 65 -3.91 -3.43 -14.01
CA LYS A 65 -3.46 -4.73 -14.53
C LYS A 65 -2.59 -5.51 -13.54
N TRP A 66 -1.68 -4.83 -12.83
CA TRP A 66 -0.85 -5.48 -11.81
C TRP A 66 -1.69 -5.90 -10.60
N LEU A 67 -2.59 -5.04 -10.14
CA LEU A 67 -3.50 -5.32 -9.02
C LEU A 67 -4.39 -6.55 -9.31
N ASP A 68 -5.05 -6.56 -10.47
CA ASP A 68 -5.92 -7.65 -10.91
C ASP A 68 -5.13 -8.96 -11.03
N LYS A 69 -3.93 -8.93 -11.63
CA LYS A 69 -3.05 -10.11 -11.75
C LYS A 69 -2.68 -10.70 -10.39
N ASN A 70 -2.56 -9.86 -9.36
CA ASN A 70 -2.18 -10.28 -8.01
C ASN A 70 -3.39 -10.50 -7.08
N ASN A 71 -4.63 -10.38 -7.58
CA ASN A 71 -5.86 -10.46 -6.79
C ASN A 71 -5.89 -9.44 -5.63
N LEU A 72 -5.45 -8.22 -5.92
CA LEU A 72 -5.38 -7.14 -4.93
C LEU A 72 -6.25 -5.96 -5.36
N GLU A 73 -6.91 -5.33 -4.41
CA GLU A 73 -7.63 -4.08 -4.60
C GLU A 73 -6.91 -2.95 -3.86
N TYR A 74 -6.73 -1.82 -4.55
CA TYR A 74 -6.15 -0.62 -3.98
C TYR A 74 -7.22 0.21 -3.25
N LYS A 75 -7.05 0.41 -1.94
CA LYS A 75 -7.94 1.24 -1.12
C LYS A 75 -7.19 2.43 -0.54
N ARG A 76 -7.62 3.62 -0.94
CA ARG A 76 -7.18 4.90 -0.35
C ARG A 76 -7.59 4.96 1.12
N LEU A 77 -6.65 5.31 2.00
CA LEU A 77 -6.88 5.49 3.44
C LEU A 77 -6.82 6.96 3.86
N GLN A 78 -5.94 7.74 3.24
CA GLN A 78 -5.76 9.17 3.52
C GLN A 78 -5.19 9.83 2.26
N TYR A 79 -5.62 11.04 1.94
CA TYR A 79 -5.16 11.79 0.76
C TYR A 79 -4.92 13.26 1.12
N SER A 80 -3.90 13.87 0.53
CA SER A 80 -3.62 15.30 0.62
C SER A 80 -3.09 15.80 -0.73
N PRO A 81 -3.67 16.88 -1.29
CA PRO A 81 -3.10 17.56 -2.46
C PRO A 81 -1.89 18.45 -2.10
N ASN A 82 -1.54 18.59 -0.81
CA ASN A 82 -0.52 19.51 -0.32
C ASN A 82 0.78 18.82 0.15
N LYS A 83 1.92 19.35 -0.33
CA LYS A 83 3.32 18.85 -0.19
C LYS A 83 3.81 18.64 1.24
N SER A 84 3.32 19.43 2.22
CA SER A 84 3.71 19.33 3.63
C SER A 84 3.32 18.01 4.30
N ALA A 85 2.54 17.18 3.60
CA ALA A 85 1.98 15.94 4.09
C ALA A 85 2.92 14.73 4.08
N LYS A 86 4.10 14.78 3.43
CA LYS A 86 4.96 13.58 3.27
C LYS A 86 5.34 12.94 4.62
N VAL A 87 5.95 13.72 5.53
CA VAL A 87 6.36 13.21 6.86
C VAL A 87 5.14 12.77 7.68
N PRO A 88 4.05 13.56 7.79
CA PRO A 88 2.82 13.08 8.42
C PRO A 88 2.26 11.78 7.83
N PHE A 89 2.33 11.58 6.51
CA PHE A 89 1.80 10.39 5.84
C PHE A 89 2.70 9.17 6.03
N GLN A 90 4.03 9.36 6.07
CA GLN A 90 4.96 8.31 6.48
C GLN A 90 4.69 7.87 7.93
N ASN A 91 4.53 8.82 8.86
CA ASN A 91 4.16 8.50 10.24
C ASN A 91 2.80 7.79 10.33
N SER A 92 1.86 8.19 9.48
CA SER A 92 0.52 7.61 9.34
C SER A 92 0.55 6.16 8.81
N GLU A 93 1.43 5.87 7.85
CA GLU A 93 1.74 4.52 7.37
C GLU A 93 2.37 3.66 8.48
N ILE A 94 3.45 4.14 9.10
CA ILE A 94 4.18 3.45 10.19
C ILE A 94 3.22 3.09 11.32
N SER A 95 2.40 4.04 11.77
CA SER A 95 1.41 3.83 12.83
C SER A 95 0.42 2.72 12.47
N ARG A 96 -0.06 2.69 11.22
CA ARG A 96 -0.98 1.65 10.75
C ARG A 96 -0.33 0.28 10.65
N ILE A 97 0.92 0.20 10.20
CA ILE A 97 1.69 -1.05 10.16
C ILE A 97 1.90 -1.56 11.59
N LYS A 98 2.33 -0.70 12.53
CA LYS A 98 2.50 -1.06 13.94
C LYS A 98 1.19 -1.54 14.58
N LYS A 99 0.06 -0.88 14.26
CA LYS A 99 -1.26 -1.31 14.74
C LYS A 99 -1.67 -2.67 14.18
N PHE A 100 -1.38 -2.93 12.91
CA PHE A 100 -1.61 -4.24 12.28
C PHE A 100 -0.75 -5.31 12.95
N GLU A 101 0.55 -5.05 13.10
CA GLU A 101 1.51 -5.96 13.72
C GLU A 101 1.12 -6.29 15.17
N LYS A 102 0.71 -5.29 15.96
CA LYS A 102 0.18 -5.52 17.31
C LYS A 102 -1.05 -6.42 17.34
N ARG A 103 -1.91 -6.35 16.30
CA ARG A 103 -3.15 -7.14 16.23
C ARG A 103 -2.91 -8.57 15.76
N PHE A 104 -1.99 -8.78 14.81
CA PHE A 104 -1.81 -10.06 14.13
C PHE A 104 -0.49 -10.77 14.46
N GLY A 105 0.37 -10.15 15.27
CA GLY A 105 1.70 -10.65 15.63
C GLY A 105 2.73 -10.61 14.50
N LYS A 106 2.35 -10.08 13.33
CA LYS A 106 3.19 -9.99 12.13
C LYS A 106 2.81 -8.78 11.27
N LYS A 107 3.75 -8.29 10.47
CA LYS A 107 3.50 -7.24 9.47
C LYS A 107 2.61 -7.77 8.33
N PRO A 108 1.95 -6.88 7.55
CA PRO A 108 1.28 -7.29 6.33
C PRO A 108 2.27 -7.97 5.36
N ALA A 109 1.84 -9.02 4.67
CA ALA A 109 2.70 -9.87 3.85
C ALA A 109 3.47 -9.12 2.74
N GLY A 110 2.91 -8.05 2.18
CA GLY A 110 3.52 -7.23 1.13
C GLY A 110 4.42 -6.09 1.63
N ASN A 111 4.71 -6.00 2.92
CA ASN A 111 5.51 -4.92 3.50
C ASN A 111 6.99 -5.29 3.70
N LYS A 112 7.87 -4.78 2.83
CA LYS A 112 9.34 -4.91 2.90
C LYS A 112 10.05 -3.96 3.89
N CYS A 113 9.36 -3.39 4.87
CA CYS A 113 9.88 -2.28 5.66
C CYS A 113 10.57 -2.73 6.96
N PHE A 114 11.80 -2.24 7.16
CA PHE A 114 12.47 -2.18 8.46
C PHE A 114 12.12 -0.82 9.07
N HIS A 115 11.19 -0.78 10.03
CA HIS A 115 10.79 0.44 10.71
C HIS A 115 11.34 0.44 12.12
#